data_AF-A0AA88HRX1-F1
#
_entry.id   AF-A0AA88HRX1-F1
#
_cell.length_a   1.000
_cell.length_b   1.000
_cell.length_c   1.000
_cell.angle_alpha   90.00
_cell.angle_beta   90.00
_cell.angle_gamma   90.00
#
_symmetry.space_group_name_H-M   'P 1'
#
loop_
_entity.id
_entity.type
_entity.pdbx_description
1 polymer ?
#
loop_
_entity_poly.entity_id
_entity_poly.type
_entity_poly.pdbx_seq_one_letter_code
_entity_poly.pdbx_strand_id
1 'polypeptide(L)'
;MVLSNQGKLEESLKIYKEVFEKRKIFLGVNHTDTLRTLNSIAGVLFRQNELHQAMNTYQEVLSIQKTVMEQNHPDTLASEILRYLTKDINIGASKGDRQTVQRLLKDGVGPNDKDIDGRTTLHFAVDYGDLDIVNTLIRNGANVNQTTNKGNTPLHTATSKCNKEIVDVLLENIGRDKLNDFINAKTTVSGTTSLHIAAKNGSLEIVKSLLNHGATYNIENKDGKLPIDLSKDQKVINLLKIIEELFRDIKNGNVESISRLEEIKPNEVLAITNACNNQGNKLLVVAIANGQKNVASKLLEMLKRFQK
;
A
#
# COMPACT_ATOMS: atom_id res chain seq x y z
N MET A 1 -4.26 -41.16 -9.61
CA MET A 1 -3.99 -41.12 -8.15
C MET A 1 -2.98 -42.17 -7.68
N VAL A 2 -2.96 -43.38 -8.26
CA VAL A 2 -2.07 -44.48 -7.80
C VAL A 2 -0.57 -44.23 -8.11
N LEU A 3 -0.22 -43.74 -9.31
CA LEU A 3 1.19 -43.53 -9.72
C LEU A 3 1.90 -42.37 -9.00
N SER A 4 1.18 -41.26 -8.75
CA SER A 4 1.76 -40.11 -8.03
C SER A 4 2.09 -40.42 -6.58
N ASN A 5 1.42 -41.41 -5.98
CA ASN A 5 1.66 -41.86 -4.62
C ASN A 5 2.78 -42.92 -4.54
N GLN A 6 3.28 -43.39 -5.69
CA GLN A 6 4.39 -44.34 -5.82
C GLN A 6 5.73 -43.65 -6.14
N GLY A 7 5.82 -42.32 -6.04
CA GLY A 7 7.05 -41.55 -6.30
C GLY A 7 7.37 -41.31 -7.77
N LYS A 8 6.59 -41.85 -8.71
CA LYS A 8 6.76 -41.68 -10.16
C LYS A 8 6.16 -40.37 -10.67
N LEU A 9 6.68 -39.24 -10.17
CA LEU A 9 6.11 -37.91 -10.39
C LEU A 9 6.18 -37.49 -11.87
N GLU A 10 7.27 -37.79 -12.58
CA GLU A 10 7.45 -37.42 -14.00
C GLU A 10 6.47 -38.15 -14.92
N GLU A 11 6.34 -39.48 -14.77
CA GLU A 11 5.35 -40.28 -15.50
C GLU A 11 3.92 -39.80 -15.21
N SER A 12 3.63 -39.51 -13.94
CA SER A 12 2.32 -39.00 -13.54
C SER A 12 2.02 -37.63 -14.16
N LEU A 13 3.01 -36.73 -14.22
CA LEU A 13 2.85 -35.41 -14.83
C LEU A 13 2.56 -35.53 -16.33
N LYS A 14 3.31 -36.40 -17.03
CA LYS A 14 3.10 -36.67 -18.46
C LYS A 14 1.69 -37.18 -18.74
N ILE A 15 1.22 -38.18 -17.99
CA ILE A 15 -0.14 -38.73 -18.13
C ILE A 15 -1.19 -37.64 -17.89
N TYR A 16 -1.06 -36.84 -16.83
CA TYR A 16 -2.04 -35.80 -16.55
C TYR A 16 -2.05 -34.70 -17.63
N LYS A 17 -0.90 -34.32 -18.20
CA LYS A 17 -0.83 -33.38 -19.32
C LYS A 17 -1.53 -33.93 -20.57
N GLU A 18 -1.33 -35.20 -20.91
CA GLU A 18 -2.02 -35.85 -22.04
C GLU A 18 -3.54 -35.92 -21.82
N VAL A 19 -3.99 -36.26 -20.60
CA VAL A 19 -5.41 -36.28 -20.23
C VAL A 19 -6.01 -34.87 -20.29
N PHE A 20 -5.26 -33.86 -19.88
CA PHE A 20 -5.70 -32.46 -19.92
C PHE A 20 -5.97 -32.01 -21.35
N GLU A 21 -5.03 -32.22 -22.29
CA GLU A 21 -5.22 -31.82 -23.69
C GLU A 21 -6.43 -32.51 -24.33
N LYS A 22 -6.63 -33.82 -24.08
CA LYS A 22 -7.80 -34.54 -24.58
C LYS A 22 -9.12 -33.98 -24.01
N ARG A 23 -9.18 -33.72 -22.70
CA ARG A 23 -10.36 -33.16 -22.03
C ARG A 23 -10.64 -31.73 -22.46
N LYS A 24 -9.60 -30.93 -22.65
CA LYS A 24 -9.71 -29.55 -23.15
C LYS A 24 -10.37 -29.50 -24.53
N ILE A 25 -10.02 -30.42 -25.43
CA ILE A 25 -10.63 -30.52 -26.77
C ILE A 25 -12.10 -30.97 -26.69
N PHE A 26 -12.39 -32.01 -25.89
CA PHE A 26 -13.71 -32.66 -25.91
C PHE A 26 -14.75 -32.01 -25.00
N LEU A 27 -14.33 -31.54 -23.82
CA LEU A 27 -15.21 -31.00 -22.77
C LEU A 27 -15.08 -29.47 -22.64
N GLY A 28 -14.00 -28.89 -23.17
CA GLY A 28 -13.66 -27.48 -22.97
C GLY A 28 -12.84 -27.23 -21.71
N VAL A 29 -12.20 -26.06 -21.66
CA VAL A 29 -11.32 -25.62 -20.56
C VAL A 29 -12.07 -25.36 -19.25
N ASN A 30 -13.35 -24.99 -19.35
CA ASN A 30 -14.22 -24.65 -18.22
C ASN A 30 -14.87 -25.86 -17.54
N HIS A 31 -14.75 -27.06 -18.13
CA HIS A 31 -15.42 -28.24 -17.60
C HIS A 31 -14.77 -28.75 -16.30
N THR A 32 -15.59 -29.15 -15.32
CA THR A 32 -15.17 -29.58 -13.98
C THR A 32 -14.08 -30.66 -14.01
N ASP A 33 -14.20 -31.65 -14.91
CA ASP A 33 -13.18 -32.71 -15.04
C ASP A 33 -11.87 -32.23 -15.68
N THR A 34 -11.91 -31.20 -16.53
CA THR A 34 -10.73 -30.55 -17.10
C THR A 34 -9.98 -29.80 -15.99
N LEU A 35 -10.71 -29.06 -15.15
CA LEU A 35 -10.17 -28.37 -13.98
C LEU A 35 -9.61 -29.32 -12.92
N ARG A 36 -10.26 -30.47 -12.69
CA ARG A 36 -9.75 -31.51 -11.77
C ARG A 36 -8.40 -32.07 -12.26
N THR A 37 -8.22 -32.21 -13.57
CA THR A 37 -6.94 -32.62 -14.14
C THR A 37 -5.88 -31.54 -13.94
N LEU A 38 -6.19 -30.27 -14.20
CA LEU A 38 -5.26 -29.15 -13.92
C LEU A 38 -4.83 -29.10 -12.45
N ASN A 39 -5.76 -29.29 -11.51
CA ASN A 39 -5.42 -29.40 -10.09
C ASN A 39 -4.48 -30.57 -9.79
N SER A 40 -4.66 -31.70 -10.47
CA SER A 40 -3.77 -32.86 -10.33
C SER A 40 -2.38 -32.59 -10.90
N ILE A 41 -2.28 -31.85 -12.02
CA ILE A 41 -1.03 -31.39 -12.61
C ILE A 41 -0.30 -30.48 -11.61
N ALA A 42 -0.99 -29.47 -11.09
CA ALA A 42 -0.43 -28.54 -10.11
C ALA A 42 0.07 -29.25 -8.84
N GLY A 43 -0.68 -30.25 -8.34
CA GLY A 43 -0.28 -31.06 -7.19
C GLY A 43 0.92 -31.97 -7.43
N VAL A 44 1.16 -32.40 -8.67
CA VAL A 44 2.37 -33.14 -9.04
C VAL A 44 3.56 -32.17 -9.15
N LEU A 45 3.39 -31.01 -9.78
CA LEU A 45 4.42 -29.97 -9.87
C LEU A 45 4.86 -29.48 -8.48
N PHE A 46 3.91 -29.28 -7.56
CA PHE A 46 4.21 -28.92 -6.17
C PHE A 46 5.07 -29.98 -5.47
N ARG A 47 4.74 -31.27 -5.66
CA ARG A 47 5.54 -32.38 -5.12
C ARG A 47 6.91 -32.53 -5.78
N GLN A 48 7.09 -32.02 -6.99
CA GLN A 48 8.38 -31.95 -7.69
C GLN A 48 9.21 -30.72 -7.29
N ASN A 49 8.72 -29.88 -6.38
CA ASN A 49 9.32 -28.59 -6.02
C ASN A 49 9.40 -27.59 -7.21
N GLU A 50 8.59 -27.81 -8.24
CA GLU A 50 8.39 -26.90 -9.39
C GLU A 50 7.36 -25.82 -9.01
N LEU A 51 7.64 -25.08 -7.94
CA LEU A 51 6.67 -24.20 -7.26
C LEU A 51 6.10 -23.12 -8.18
N HIS A 52 6.94 -22.50 -9.04
CA HIS A 52 6.47 -21.52 -10.02
C HIS A 52 5.43 -22.09 -10.99
N GLN A 53 5.67 -23.27 -11.55
CA GLN A 53 4.74 -23.89 -12.49
C GLN A 53 3.46 -24.33 -11.77
N ALA A 54 3.61 -24.88 -10.56
CA ALA A 54 2.48 -25.27 -9.72
C ALA A 54 1.58 -24.07 -9.39
N MET A 55 2.18 -22.94 -9.01
CA MET A 55 1.50 -21.70 -8.63
C MET A 55 0.68 -21.14 -9.79
N ASN A 56 1.31 -20.99 -10.96
CA ASN A 56 0.62 -20.52 -12.17
C ASN A 56 -0.58 -21.41 -12.51
N THR A 57 -0.41 -22.74 -12.41
CA THR A 57 -1.48 -23.70 -12.69
C THR A 57 -2.62 -23.57 -11.66
N TYR A 58 -2.30 -23.40 -10.36
CA TYR A 58 -3.33 -23.19 -9.33
C TYR A 58 -4.08 -21.86 -9.51
N GLN A 59 -3.39 -20.79 -9.88
CA GLN A 59 -4.00 -19.50 -10.19
C GLN A 59 -4.92 -19.58 -11.42
N GLU A 60 -4.50 -20.33 -12.46
CA GLU A 60 -5.34 -20.60 -13.64
C GLU A 60 -6.60 -21.38 -13.26
N VAL A 61 -6.49 -22.43 -12.44
CA VAL A 61 -7.67 -23.18 -11.99
C VAL A 61 -8.65 -22.28 -11.25
N LEU A 62 -8.18 -21.43 -10.33
CA LEU A 62 -9.06 -20.52 -9.60
C LEU A 62 -9.68 -19.45 -10.50
N SER A 63 -8.96 -18.92 -11.49
CA SER A 63 -9.50 -17.90 -12.39
C SER A 63 -10.63 -18.47 -13.25
N ILE A 64 -10.48 -19.71 -13.73
CA ILE A 64 -11.53 -20.41 -14.48
C ILE A 64 -12.71 -20.75 -13.57
N GLN A 65 -12.47 -21.24 -12.35
CA GLN A 65 -13.56 -21.55 -11.41
C GLN A 65 -14.40 -20.32 -11.07
N LYS A 66 -13.77 -19.16 -10.84
CA LYS A 66 -14.46 -17.89 -10.58
C LYS A 66 -15.31 -17.41 -11.76
N THR A 67 -14.92 -17.70 -12.99
CA THR A 67 -15.66 -17.27 -14.19
C THR A 67 -16.82 -18.20 -14.55
N VAL A 68 -16.75 -19.47 -14.13
CA VAL A 68 -17.72 -20.52 -14.52
C VAL A 68 -18.76 -20.77 -13.43
N MET A 69 -18.47 -20.49 -12.15
CA MET A 69 -19.36 -20.80 -11.03
C MET A 69 -19.87 -19.52 -10.32
N GLU A 70 -21.17 -19.27 -10.35
CA GLU A 70 -21.83 -18.16 -9.63
C GLU A 70 -22.06 -18.43 -8.13
N GLN A 71 -21.75 -19.63 -7.61
CA GLN A 71 -21.92 -19.94 -6.19
C GLN A 71 -20.67 -20.58 -5.59
N ASN A 72 -20.24 -20.00 -4.47
CA ASN A 72 -19.17 -20.46 -3.59
C ASN A 72 -19.21 -21.97 -3.33
N HIS A 73 -18.25 -22.71 -3.89
CA HIS A 73 -17.81 -23.98 -3.30
C HIS A 73 -16.35 -23.84 -2.81
N PRO A 74 -16.09 -23.86 -1.48
CA PRO A 74 -14.96 -23.09 -0.92
C PRO A 74 -13.63 -23.84 -0.75
N ASP A 75 -13.55 -25.16 -0.88
CA ASP A 75 -12.35 -25.91 -0.50
C ASP A 75 -11.86 -26.80 -1.64
N THR A 76 -11.11 -26.20 -2.57
CA THR A 76 -10.30 -26.99 -3.50
C THR A 76 -8.86 -27.06 -3.00
N LEU A 77 -8.17 -28.17 -3.28
CA LEU A 77 -6.75 -28.31 -2.97
C LEU A 77 -5.90 -27.12 -3.45
N ALA A 78 -6.32 -26.46 -4.55
CA ALA A 78 -5.75 -25.20 -5.02
C ALA A 78 -5.87 -24.05 -4.00
N SER A 79 -7.06 -23.80 -3.45
CA SER A 79 -7.27 -22.73 -2.46
C SER A 79 -6.49 -23.00 -1.18
N GLU A 80 -6.40 -24.25 -0.75
CA GLU A 80 -5.62 -24.65 0.43
C GLU A 80 -4.11 -24.40 0.26
N ILE A 81 -3.54 -24.80 -0.88
CA ILE A 81 -2.10 -24.63 -1.16
C ILE A 81 -1.76 -23.15 -1.34
N LEU A 82 -2.58 -22.39 -2.07
CA LEU A 82 -2.38 -20.95 -2.19
C LEU A 82 -2.47 -20.23 -0.84
N ARG A 83 -3.42 -20.63 0.01
CA ARG A 83 -3.52 -20.12 1.38
C ARG A 83 -2.30 -20.46 2.22
N TYR A 84 -1.76 -21.68 2.08
CA TYR A 84 -0.53 -22.10 2.76
C TYR A 84 0.67 -21.25 2.33
N LEU A 85 0.90 -21.09 1.03
CA LEU A 85 2.00 -20.28 0.50
C LEU A 85 1.87 -18.78 0.86
N THR A 86 0.64 -18.24 0.81
CA THR A 86 0.35 -16.87 1.26
C THR A 86 0.66 -16.70 2.75
N LYS A 87 0.32 -17.71 3.56
CA LYS A 87 0.66 -17.71 4.98
C LYS A 87 2.17 -17.74 5.18
N ASP A 88 2.90 -18.53 4.40
CA ASP A 88 4.35 -18.65 4.50
C ASP A 88 5.09 -17.36 4.13
N ILE A 89 4.70 -16.70 3.03
CA ILE A 89 5.31 -15.40 2.66
C ILE A 89 5.02 -14.32 3.71
N ASN A 90 3.81 -14.31 4.28
CA ASN A 90 3.44 -13.39 5.37
C ASN A 90 4.24 -13.67 6.65
N ILE A 91 4.50 -14.94 6.98
CA ILE A 91 5.35 -15.33 8.10
C ILE A 91 6.80 -14.89 7.83
N GLY A 92 7.31 -15.08 6.62
CA GLY A 92 8.64 -14.61 6.23
C GLY A 92 8.78 -13.10 6.42
N ALA A 93 7.82 -12.34 5.88
CA ALA A 93 7.79 -10.88 6.01
C ALA A 93 7.68 -10.40 7.46
N SER A 94 6.86 -11.05 8.29
CA SER A 94 6.68 -10.68 9.71
C SER A 94 7.86 -11.07 10.62
N LYS A 95 8.82 -11.84 10.10
CA LYS A 95 10.03 -12.24 10.81
C LYS A 95 11.32 -11.64 10.22
N GLY A 96 11.23 -10.86 9.14
CA GLY A 96 12.40 -10.35 8.44
C GLY A 96 13.15 -11.41 7.62
N ASP A 97 12.54 -12.55 7.29
CA ASP A 97 13.16 -13.61 6.49
C ASP A 97 13.15 -13.22 4.99
N ARG A 98 14.13 -12.41 4.62
CA ARG A 98 14.33 -11.91 3.26
C ARG A 98 14.48 -13.03 2.24
N GLN A 99 15.14 -14.13 2.60
CA GLN A 99 15.40 -15.25 1.68
C GLN A 99 14.09 -15.96 1.34
N THR A 100 13.27 -16.26 2.33
CA THR A 100 11.96 -16.88 2.11
C THR A 100 11.05 -15.97 1.29
N VAL A 101 11.01 -14.67 1.59
CA VAL A 101 10.20 -13.72 0.80
C VAL A 101 10.66 -13.65 -0.65
N GLN A 102 11.97 -13.49 -0.89
CA GLN A 102 12.51 -13.44 -2.26
C GLN A 102 12.26 -14.73 -3.04
N ARG A 103 12.45 -15.89 -2.40
CA ARG A 103 12.19 -17.20 -3.02
C ARG A 103 10.72 -17.33 -3.41
N LEU A 104 9.79 -17.06 -2.49
CA LEU A 104 8.36 -17.23 -2.74
C LEU A 104 7.83 -16.26 -3.82
N LEU A 105 8.34 -15.02 -3.88
CA LEU A 105 8.02 -14.09 -4.97
C LEU A 105 8.53 -14.61 -6.32
N LYS A 106 9.76 -15.15 -6.36
CA LYS A 106 10.32 -15.78 -7.56
C LYS A 106 9.52 -17.02 -7.99
N ASP A 107 8.92 -17.72 -7.04
CA ASP A 107 8.04 -18.86 -7.27
C ASP A 107 6.60 -18.45 -7.65
N GLY A 108 6.36 -17.17 -7.96
CA GLY A 108 5.08 -16.68 -8.48
C GLY A 108 4.01 -16.43 -7.41
N VAL A 109 4.36 -16.44 -6.12
CA VAL A 109 3.42 -16.04 -5.06
C VAL A 109 3.07 -14.56 -5.24
N GLY A 110 1.78 -14.25 -5.35
CA GLY A 110 1.31 -12.89 -5.54
C GLY A 110 1.52 -12.04 -4.28
N PRO A 111 2.09 -10.82 -4.36
CA PRO A 111 2.34 -9.99 -3.18
C PRO A 111 1.09 -9.32 -2.59
N ASN A 112 -0.07 -9.49 -3.25
CA ASN A 112 -1.31 -8.77 -2.99
C ASN A 112 -2.41 -9.64 -2.38
N ASP A 113 -2.13 -10.92 -2.15
CA ASP A 113 -3.07 -11.81 -1.47
C ASP A 113 -3.30 -11.33 -0.03
N LYS A 114 -4.55 -11.44 0.41
CA LYS A 114 -5.02 -10.94 1.71
C LYS A 114 -5.25 -12.08 2.67
N ASP A 115 -4.89 -11.85 3.93
CA ASP A 115 -5.33 -12.71 5.03
C ASP A 115 -6.77 -12.41 5.46
N ILE A 116 -7.22 -13.10 6.51
CA ILE A 116 -8.56 -12.94 7.10
C ILE A 116 -8.84 -11.53 7.65
N ASP A 117 -7.80 -10.75 7.95
CA ASP A 117 -7.89 -9.37 8.43
C ASP A 117 -7.75 -8.35 7.28
N GLY A 118 -7.65 -8.82 6.04
CA GLY A 118 -7.44 -8.00 4.85
C GLY A 118 -5.99 -7.50 4.70
N ARG A 119 -5.04 -8.05 5.46
CA ARG A 119 -3.63 -7.67 5.39
C ARG A 119 -2.94 -8.38 4.23
N THR A 120 -2.13 -7.64 3.51
CA THR A 120 -1.20 -8.17 2.49
C THR A 120 0.18 -8.39 3.09
N THR A 121 1.06 -9.10 2.36
CA THR A 121 2.47 -9.28 2.74
C THR A 121 3.18 -7.95 3.01
N LEU A 122 2.84 -6.89 2.26
CA LEU A 122 3.37 -5.55 2.49
C LEU A 122 3.02 -5.00 3.87
N HIS A 123 1.83 -5.27 4.40
CA HIS A 123 1.46 -4.83 5.75
C HIS A 123 2.35 -5.48 6.81
N PHE A 124 2.66 -6.77 6.66
CA PHE A 124 3.54 -7.49 7.57
C PHE A 124 4.98 -6.98 7.50
N ALA A 125 5.51 -6.76 6.29
CA ALA A 125 6.85 -6.22 6.09
C ALA A 125 7.00 -4.81 6.70
N VAL A 126 6.00 -3.95 6.51
CA VAL A 126 5.97 -2.60 7.07
C VAL A 126 5.82 -2.62 8.60
N ASP A 127 5.01 -3.53 9.16
CA ASP A 127 4.83 -3.66 10.61
C ASP A 127 6.11 -4.13 11.32
N TYR A 128 6.86 -5.02 10.65
CA TYR A 128 8.17 -5.48 11.10
C TYR A 128 9.25 -4.39 10.94
N GLY A 129 9.18 -3.61 9.86
CA GLY A 129 10.07 -2.47 9.62
C GLY A 129 11.29 -2.78 8.74
N ASP A 130 11.29 -3.89 8.00
CA ASP A 130 12.41 -4.24 7.11
C ASP A 130 12.24 -3.57 5.74
N LEU A 131 12.99 -2.48 5.55
CA LEU A 131 12.98 -1.67 4.33
C LEU A 131 13.34 -2.47 3.07
N ASP A 132 14.20 -3.49 3.17
CA ASP A 132 14.60 -4.29 2.02
C ASP A 132 13.47 -5.21 1.56
N ILE A 133 12.72 -5.78 2.50
CA ILE A 133 11.53 -6.58 2.18
C ILE A 133 10.45 -5.68 1.57
N VAL A 134 10.22 -4.49 2.16
CA VAL A 134 9.27 -3.50 1.62
C VAL A 134 9.60 -3.16 0.17
N ASN A 135 10.85 -2.78 -0.11
CA ASN A 135 11.29 -2.46 -1.45
C ASN A 135 11.20 -3.66 -2.41
N THR A 136 11.50 -4.86 -1.93
CA THR A 136 11.38 -6.09 -2.73
C THR A 136 9.92 -6.33 -3.12
N LEU A 137 8.98 -6.20 -2.19
CA LEU A 137 7.55 -6.39 -2.45
C LEU A 137 7.03 -5.33 -3.44
N ILE A 138 7.38 -4.06 -3.27
CA ILE A 138 6.99 -2.97 -4.18
C ILE A 138 7.49 -3.24 -5.60
N ARG A 139 8.75 -3.64 -5.78
CA ARG A 139 9.31 -4.01 -7.10
C ARG A 139 8.61 -5.20 -7.75
N ASN A 140 8.01 -6.08 -6.94
CA ASN A 140 7.20 -7.21 -7.42
C ASN A 140 5.71 -6.87 -7.58
N GLY A 141 5.33 -5.58 -7.53
CA GLY A 141 3.96 -5.13 -7.80
C GLY A 141 3.03 -5.17 -6.58
N ALA A 142 3.58 -5.13 -5.36
CA ALA A 142 2.76 -4.96 -4.17
C ALA A 142 1.98 -3.64 -4.21
N ASN A 143 0.68 -3.71 -3.92
CA ASN A 143 -0.18 -2.55 -3.89
C ASN A 143 0.00 -1.76 -2.58
N VAL A 144 0.70 -0.63 -2.66
CA VAL A 144 1.03 0.21 -1.50
C VAL A 144 -0.19 0.89 -0.85
N ASN A 145 -1.32 1.03 -1.55
CA ASN A 145 -2.53 1.64 -1.01
C ASN A 145 -3.57 0.65 -0.48
N GLN A 146 -3.27 -0.65 -0.46
CA GLN A 146 -4.23 -1.64 -0.03
C GLN A 146 -4.61 -1.42 1.43
N THR A 147 -5.90 -1.43 1.76
CA THR A 147 -6.39 -1.35 3.14
C THR A 147 -6.69 -2.72 3.74
N THR A 148 -6.43 -2.86 5.04
CA THR A 148 -6.97 -3.92 5.91
C THR A 148 -8.49 -3.78 6.10
N ASN A 149 -9.13 -4.77 6.71
CA ASN A 149 -10.56 -4.74 7.06
C ASN A 149 -10.92 -3.63 8.07
N LYS A 150 -9.91 -3.07 8.77
CA LYS A 150 -10.07 -1.92 9.68
C LYS A 150 -9.76 -0.58 9.00
N GLY A 151 -9.53 -0.57 7.69
CA GLY A 151 -9.23 0.62 6.90
C GLY A 151 -7.80 1.13 7.05
N ASN A 152 -6.91 0.42 7.76
CA ASN A 152 -5.51 0.81 7.82
C ASN A 152 -4.82 0.51 6.49
N THR A 153 -4.12 1.49 5.94
CA THR A 153 -3.16 1.32 4.84
C THR A 153 -1.75 1.01 5.39
N PRO A 154 -0.80 0.53 4.57
CA PRO A 154 0.61 0.42 4.96
C PRO A 154 1.18 1.73 5.50
N LEU A 155 0.75 2.89 4.97
CA LEU A 155 1.18 4.20 5.45
C LEU A 155 0.76 4.46 6.91
N HIS A 156 -0.43 4.00 7.34
CA HIS A 156 -0.85 4.10 8.75
C HIS A 156 0.08 3.28 9.65
N THR A 157 0.38 2.04 9.24
CA THR A 157 1.28 1.15 9.98
C THR A 157 2.69 1.75 10.09
N ALA A 158 3.29 2.17 8.96
CA ALA A 158 4.62 2.78 8.95
C ALA A 158 4.70 4.02 9.85
N THR A 159 3.67 4.87 9.81
CA THR A 159 3.57 6.06 10.66
C THR A 159 3.43 5.69 12.14
N SER A 160 2.64 4.67 12.46
CA SER A 160 2.47 4.21 13.86
C SER A 160 3.76 3.64 14.46
N LYS A 161 4.62 3.07 13.63
CA LYS A 161 5.96 2.57 13.99
C LYS A 161 7.04 3.66 13.99
N CYS A 162 6.66 4.90 13.65
CA CYS A 162 7.58 6.03 13.53
C CYS A 162 8.73 5.77 12.53
N ASN A 163 8.52 4.92 11.52
CA ASN A 163 9.53 4.60 10.51
C ASN A 163 9.43 5.55 9.31
N LYS A 164 10.21 6.63 9.35
CA LYS A 164 10.22 7.69 8.33
C LYS A 164 10.66 7.19 6.95
N GLU A 165 11.65 6.30 6.90
CA GLU A 165 12.18 5.77 5.64
C GLU A 165 11.13 4.96 4.88
N ILE A 166 10.39 4.10 5.59
CA ILE A 166 9.28 3.36 4.98
C ILE A 166 8.12 4.28 4.59
N VAL A 167 7.82 5.33 5.39
CA VAL A 167 6.83 6.34 5.02
C VAL A 167 7.18 6.97 3.67
N ASP A 168 8.43 7.41 3.50
CA ASP A 168 8.88 8.04 2.24
C ASP A 168 8.79 7.06 1.07
N VAL A 169 9.30 5.84 1.24
CA VAL A 169 9.22 4.81 0.18
C VAL A 169 7.77 4.55 -0.25
N LEU A 170 6.82 4.49 0.68
CA LEU A 170 5.41 4.29 0.34
C LEU A 170 4.81 5.49 -0.40
N LEU A 171 5.18 6.72 -0.03
CA LEU A 171 4.72 7.96 -0.67
C LEU A 171 5.35 8.18 -2.05
N GLU A 172 6.57 7.70 -2.27
CA GLU A 172 7.27 7.80 -3.54
C GLU A 172 6.80 6.75 -4.57
N ASN A 173 6.26 5.62 -4.10
CA ASN A 173 5.84 4.49 -4.94
C ASN A 173 4.32 4.38 -5.12
N ILE A 174 3.55 5.39 -4.73
CA ILE A 174 2.12 5.49 -5.06
C ILE A 174 1.93 6.21 -6.40
N GLY A 175 0.97 5.75 -7.21
CA GLY A 175 0.56 6.47 -8.41
C GLY A 175 0.05 7.88 -8.08
N ARG A 176 0.42 8.88 -8.88
CA ARG A 176 0.05 10.29 -8.65
C ARG A 176 -1.46 10.51 -8.59
N ASP A 177 -2.22 9.74 -9.35
CA ASP A 177 -3.69 9.73 -9.38
C ASP A 177 -4.31 9.27 -8.05
N LYS A 178 -3.58 8.45 -7.28
CA LYS A 178 -4.03 7.87 -6.01
C LYS A 178 -3.42 8.52 -4.78
N LEU A 179 -2.42 9.39 -4.94
CA LEU A 179 -1.67 9.98 -3.84
C LEU A 179 -2.57 10.71 -2.84
N ASN A 180 -3.50 11.54 -3.32
CA ASN A 180 -4.39 12.31 -2.44
C ASN A 180 -5.28 11.40 -1.58
N ASP A 181 -5.88 10.37 -2.19
CA ASP A 181 -6.73 9.42 -1.48
C ASP A 181 -5.93 8.55 -0.52
N PHE A 182 -4.69 8.19 -0.89
CA PHE A 182 -3.80 7.38 -0.08
C PHE A 182 -3.27 8.13 1.16
N ILE A 183 -2.78 9.35 0.98
CA ILE A 183 -2.16 10.13 2.07
C ILE A 183 -3.19 10.63 3.09
N ASN A 184 -4.41 10.89 2.62
CA ASN A 184 -5.54 11.33 3.43
C ASN A 184 -6.51 10.18 3.76
N ALA A 185 -6.13 8.94 3.50
CA ALA A 185 -6.93 7.76 3.84
C ALA A 185 -7.27 7.77 5.32
N LYS A 186 -8.54 7.47 5.63
CA LYS A 186 -9.07 7.45 7.00
C LYS A 186 -9.28 6.00 7.44
N THR A 187 -8.84 5.67 8.65
CA THR A 187 -9.18 4.37 9.27
C THR A 187 -10.69 4.22 9.45
N THR A 188 -11.19 2.98 9.39
CA THR A 188 -12.63 2.72 9.49
C THR A 188 -13.19 3.06 10.86
N VAL A 189 -12.43 2.79 11.94
CA VAL A 189 -12.93 2.92 13.31
C VAL A 189 -13.05 4.38 13.73
N SER A 190 -11.95 5.13 13.68
CA SER A 190 -11.86 6.50 14.24
C SER A 190 -11.76 7.58 13.17
N GLY A 191 -11.66 7.23 11.88
CA GLY A 191 -11.42 8.20 10.82
C GLY A 191 -10.03 8.87 10.90
N THR A 192 -9.09 8.25 11.62
CA THR A 192 -7.74 8.77 11.82
C THR A 192 -6.95 8.64 10.52
N THR A 193 -6.16 9.65 10.17
CA THR A 193 -5.21 9.62 9.03
C THR A 193 -3.78 9.42 9.52
N SER A 194 -2.84 9.15 8.61
CA SER A 194 -1.41 9.11 8.98
C SER A 194 -0.93 10.42 9.62
N LEU A 195 -1.42 11.58 9.18
CA LEU A 195 -1.02 12.87 9.79
C LEU A 195 -1.47 12.98 11.25
N HIS A 196 -2.66 12.47 11.60
CA HIS A 196 -3.10 12.39 12.99
C HIS A 196 -2.19 11.50 13.84
N ILE A 197 -1.79 10.33 13.31
CA ILE A 197 -0.90 9.38 14.02
C ILE A 197 0.47 10.03 14.23
N ALA A 198 1.04 10.62 13.18
CA ALA A 198 2.35 11.28 13.24
C ALA A 198 2.34 12.44 14.26
N ALA A 199 1.28 13.24 14.27
CA ALA A 199 1.12 14.34 15.21
C ALA A 199 0.97 13.84 16.66
N LYS A 200 0.11 12.84 16.88
CA LYS A 200 -0.06 12.18 18.20
C LYS A 200 1.26 11.63 18.75
N ASN A 201 2.08 11.04 17.87
CA ASN A 201 3.37 10.47 18.24
C ASN A 201 4.50 11.53 18.33
N GLY A 202 4.24 12.81 18.02
CA GLY A 202 5.26 13.86 18.00
C GLY A 202 6.34 13.67 16.93
N SER A 203 6.06 12.88 15.89
CA SER A 203 7.03 12.51 14.85
C SER A 203 7.19 13.61 13.81
N LEU A 204 7.90 14.68 14.17
CA LEU A 204 8.07 15.89 13.35
C LEU A 204 8.52 15.61 11.91
N GLU A 205 9.49 14.71 11.71
CA GLU A 205 10.00 14.42 10.37
C GLU A 205 8.99 13.66 9.49
N ILE A 206 8.14 12.82 10.10
CA ILE A 206 7.03 12.17 9.38
C ILE A 206 5.93 13.18 9.07
N VAL A 207 5.60 14.08 10.01
CA VAL A 207 4.67 15.19 9.78
C VAL A 207 5.13 16.02 8.57
N LYS A 208 6.41 16.40 8.53
CA LYS A 208 7.00 17.13 7.38
C LYS A 208 6.88 16.34 6.09
N SER A 209 7.23 15.05 6.09
CA SER A 209 7.15 14.22 4.88
C SER A 209 5.71 14.12 4.35
N LEU A 210 4.74 13.87 5.23
CA LEU A 210 3.32 13.79 4.85
C LEU A 210 2.82 15.12 4.28
N LEU A 211 3.09 16.25 4.94
CA LEU A 211 2.69 17.57 4.47
C LEU A 211 3.36 17.93 3.13
N ASN A 212 4.65 17.59 2.96
CA ASN A 212 5.37 17.80 1.71
C ASN A 212 4.75 17.02 0.54
N HIS A 213 4.15 15.85 0.81
CA HIS A 213 3.42 15.05 -0.18
C HIS A 213 1.94 15.44 -0.31
N GLY A 214 1.49 16.53 0.31
CA GLY A 214 0.15 17.07 0.13
C GLY A 214 -0.89 16.58 1.14
N ALA A 215 -0.48 16.12 2.31
CA ALA A 215 -1.43 15.79 3.37
C ALA A 215 -2.28 17.00 3.78
N THR A 216 -3.56 16.76 4.06
CA THR A 216 -4.49 17.78 4.50
C THR A 216 -4.25 18.11 5.97
N TYR A 217 -3.77 19.32 6.28
CA TYR A 217 -3.33 19.66 7.64
C TYR A 217 -4.48 19.80 8.65
N ASN A 218 -5.66 20.23 8.18
CA ASN A 218 -6.87 20.47 8.97
C ASN A 218 -7.95 19.41 8.70
N ILE A 219 -7.55 18.17 8.47
CA ILE A 219 -8.49 17.06 8.28
C ILE A 219 -9.07 16.61 9.62
N GLU A 220 -10.39 16.49 9.73
CA GLU A 220 -11.04 16.00 10.95
C GLU A 220 -11.13 14.47 10.96
N ASN A 221 -10.85 13.85 12.10
CA ASN A 221 -11.23 12.46 12.37
C ASN A 221 -12.74 12.36 12.72
N LYS A 222 -13.24 11.16 13.07
CA LYS A 222 -14.66 10.98 13.44
C LYS A 222 -15.06 11.65 14.76
N ASP A 223 -14.08 12.00 15.60
CA ASP A 223 -14.30 12.74 16.86
C ASP A 223 -14.23 14.26 16.66
N GLY A 224 -14.11 14.74 15.41
CA GLY A 224 -13.93 16.16 15.08
C GLY A 224 -12.56 16.72 15.49
N LYS A 225 -11.58 15.86 15.77
CA LYS A 225 -10.21 16.27 16.12
C LYS A 225 -9.38 16.45 14.86
N LEU A 226 -8.58 17.51 14.85
CA LEU A 226 -7.54 17.77 13.86
C LEU A 226 -6.23 17.09 14.27
N PRO A 227 -5.26 16.91 13.35
CA PRO A 227 -3.93 16.41 13.71
C PRO A 227 -3.26 17.24 14.81
N ILE A 228 -3.40 18.57 14.76
CA ILE A 228 -2.85 19.48 15.77
C ILE A 228 -3.42 19.22 17.17
N ASP A 229 -4.72 18.87 17.28
CA ASP A 229 -5.39 18.64 18.56
C ASP A 229 -4.89 17.38 19.28
N LEU A 230 -4.29 16.45 18.54
CA LEU A 230 -3.76 15.20 19.09
C LEU A 230 -2.29 15.31 19.48
N SER A 231 -1.58 16.34 19.03
CA SER A 231 -0.16 16.51 19.30
C SER A 231 0.09 17.07 20.70
N LYS A 232 1.14 16.56 21.34
CA LYS A 232 1.75 17.17 22.53
C LYS A 232 3.16 17.70 22.27
N ASP A 233 3.71 17.45 21.07
CA ASP A 233 5.03 17.92 20.69
C ASP A 233 4.95 19.36 20.18
N GLN A 234 5.71 20.26 20.82
CA GLN A 234 5.65 21.68 20.54
C GLN A 234 6.13 22.03 19.12
N LYS A 235 7.08 21.27 18.55
CA LYS A 235 7.59 21.53 17.19
C LYS A 235 6.52 21.18 16.16
N VAL A 236 5.84 20.04 16.34
CA VAL A 236 4.69 19.66 15.50
C VAL A 236 3.56 20.68 15.62
N ILE A 237 3.20 21.09 16.85
CA ILE A 237 2.15 22.08 17.08
C ILE A 237 2.51 23.40 16.38
N ASN A 238 3.74 23.90 16.56
CA ASN A 238 4.19 25.14 15.93
C ASN A 238 4.13 25.06 14.41
N LEU A 239 4.59 23.96 13.82
CA LEU A 239 4.54 23.75 12.37
C LEU A 239 3.10 23.81 11.84
N LEU A 240 2.17 23.06 12.47
CA LEU A 240 0.76 23.04 12.06
C LEU A 240 0.07 24.40 12.26
N LYS A 241 0.40 25.12 13.35
CA LYS A 241 -0.10 26.49 13.58
C LYS A 241 0.35 27.47 12.50
N ILE A 242 1.62 27.42 12.09
CA ILE A 242 2.14 28.27 11.01
C ILE A 242 1.34 28.04 9.72
N ILE A 243 1.06 26.78 9.38
CA ILE A 243 0.26 26.45 8.19
C ILE A 243 -1.14 27.06 8.31
N GLU A 244 -1.81 26.85 9.45
CA GLU A 244 -3.15 27.40 9.70
C GLU A 244 -3.20 28.93 9.61
N GLU A 245 -2.25 29.61 10.26
CA GLU A 245 -2.12 31.07 10.24
C GLU A 245 -1.92 31.57 8.80
N LEU A 246 -1.04 30.95 8.01
CA LEU A 246 -0.80 31.35 6.62
C LEU A 246 -2.04 31.19 5.74
N PHE A 247 -2.76 30.07 5.85
CA PHE A 247 -4.00 29.88 5.09
C PHE A 247 -5.06 30.92 5.45
N ARG A 248 -5.21 31.23 6.75
CA ARG A 248 -6.14 32.25 7.24
C ARG A 248 -5.75 33.65 6.76
N ASP A 249 -4.47 33.99 6.87
CA ASP A 249 -3.97 35.33 6.57
C ASP A 249 -4.06 35.63 5.07
N ILE A 250 -3.73 34.66 4.20
CA ILE A 250 -3.91 34.80 2.75
C ILE A 250 -5.38 35.02 2.39
N LYS A 251 -6.30 34.28 3.03
CA LYS A 251 -7.75 34.44 2.79
C LYS A 251 -8.24 35.83 3.22
N ASN A 252 -7.65 36.40 4.26
CA ASN A 252 -8.00 37.71 4.80
C ASN A 252 -7.21 38.87 4.14
N GLY A 253 -6.30 38.59 3.21
CA GLY A 253 -5.44 39.60 2.58
C GLY A 253 -4.31 40.13 3.47
N ASN A 254 -4.02 39.46 4.59
CA ASN A 254 -2.88 39.79 5.45
C ASN A 254 -1.60 39.14 4.89
N VAL A 255 -0.89 39.87 4.03
CA VAL A 255 0.25 39.34 3.27
C VAL A 255 1.58 39.33 4.04
N GLU A 256 1.64 39.97 5.21
CA GLU A 256 2.86 40.08 6.00
C GLU A 256 3.29 38.73 6.60
N SER A 257 2.35 37.82 6.83
CA SER A 257 2.65 36.52 7.44
C SER A 257 3.56 35.62 6.60
N ILE A 258 3.69 35.89 5.29
CA ILE A 258 4.56 35.14 4.37
C ILE A 258 6.03 35.51 4.52
N SER A 259 6.38 36.70 5.03
CA SER A 259 7.79 37.05 5.31
C SER A 259 8.40 36.08 6.34
N ARG A 260 7.57 35.55 7.26
CA ARG A 260 7.98 34.51 8.21
C ARG A 260 8.51 33.24 7.55
N LEU A 261 8.10 32.93 6.31
CA LEU A 261 8.63 31.77 5.59
C LEU A 261 10.12 31.93 5.20
N GLU A 262 10.64 33.16 5.17
CA GLU A 262 12.05 33.44 4.83
C GLU A 262 13.01 33.05 5.97
N GLU A 263 12.51 33.00 7.21
CA GLU A 263 13.27 32.63 8.41
C GLU A 263 13.16 31.13 8.74
N ILE A 264 12.30 30.40 8.03
CA ILE A 264 12.03 28.98 8.27
C ILE A 264 12.99 28.11 7.44
N LYS A 265 13.35 26.95 7.99
CA LYS A 265 14.23 25.99 7.32
C LYS A 265 13.62 25.50 6.00
N PRO A 266 14.43 25.29 4.94
CA PRO A 266 13.98 24.81 3.63
C PRO A 266 12.98 23.65 3.62
N ASN A 267 13.27 22.60 4.39
CA ASN A 267 12.41 21.41 4.47
C ASN A 267 11.06 21.69 5.13
N GLU A 268 11.02 22.62 6.08
CA GLU A 268 9.78 23.08 6.72
C GLU A 268 8.97 23.96 5.77
N VAL A 269 9.62 24.84 4.99
CA VAL A 269 8.96 25.64 3.95
C VAL A 269 8.30 24.73 2.91
N LEU A 270 8.97 23.67 2.45
CA LEU A 270 8.38 22.71 1.51
C LEU A 270 7.16 22.01 2.09
N ALA A 271 7.25 21.53 3.34
CA ALA A 271 6.11 20.93 4.03
C ALA A 271 4.93 21.92 4.14
N ILE A 272 5.18 23.17 4.54
CA ILE A 272 4.16 24.21 4.69
C ILE A 272 3.48 24.54 3.34
N THR A 273 4.28 24.74 2.29
CA THR A 273 3.78 25.18 0.98
C THR A 273 3.06 24.09 0.21
N ASN A 274 3.42 22.83 0.43
CA ASN A 274 2.77 21.68 -0.20
C ASN A 274 1.57 21.14 0.56
N ALA A 275 1.40 21.46 1.84
CA ALA A 275 0.24 21.07 2.62
C ALA A 275 -1.08 21.55 1.97
N CYS A 276 -2.12 20.74 2.10
CA CYS A 276 -3.44 21.04 1.57
C CYS A 276 -4.40 21.44 2.70
N ASN A 277 -5.34 22.34 2.41
CA ASN A 277 -6.51 22.53 3.27
C ASN A 277 -7.59 21.47 2.98
N ASN A 278 -8.68 21.48 3.76
CA ASN A 278 -9.82 20.57 3.62
C ASN A 278 -10.57 20.65 2.27
N GLN A 279 -10.27 21.64 1.43
CA GLN A 279 -10.77 21.74 0.04
C GLN A 279 -9.79 21.13 -0.97
N GLY A 280 -8.67 20.55 -0.52
CA GLY A 280 -7.61 20.02 -1.38
C GLY A 280 -6.69 21.09 -1.99
N ASN A 281 -6.78 22.35 -1.52
CA ASN A 281 -6.02 23.46 -2.08
C ASN A 281 -4.73 23.71 -1.29
N LYS A 282 -3.62 23.88 -2.02
CA LYS A 282 -2.34 24.37 -1.49
C LYS A 282 -2.36 25.89 -1.30
N LEU A 283 -1.44 26.43 -0.49
CA LEU A 283 -1.30 27.87 -0.24
C LEU A 283 -1.26 28.70 -1.53
N LEU A 284 -0.52 28.26 -2.54
CA LEU A 284 -0.41 28.96 -3.83
C LEU A 284 -1.77 29.10 -4.52
N VAL A 285 -2.58 28.03 -4.54
CA VAL A 285 -3.90 28.05 -5.18
C VAL A 285 -4.84 28.98 -4.42
N VAL A 286 -4.80 28.94 -3.08
CA VAL A 286 -5.59 29.84 -2.24
C VAL A 286 -5.19 31.31 -2.46
N ALA A 287 -3.90 31.61 -2.59
CA ALA A 287 -3.43 32.97 -2.88
C ALA A 287 -3.96 33.48 -4.22
N ILE A 288 -3.89 32.67 -5.27
CA ILE A 288 -4.41 33.00 -6.61
C ILE A 288 -5.92 33.24 -6.55
N ALA A 289 -6.67 32.33 -5.92
CA ALA A 289 -8.12 32.42 -5.80
C ALA A 289 -8.60 33.66 -5.04
N ASN A 290 -7.81 34.17 -4.10
CA ASN A 290 -8.12 35.38 -3.33
C ASN A 290 -7.46 36.67 -3.89
N GLY A 291 -6.94 36.62 -5.13
CA GLY A 291 -6.36 37.80 -5.79
C GLY A 291 -5.03 38.29 -5.20
N GLN A 292 -4.38 37.50 -4.35
CA GLN A 292 -3.14 37.85 -3.65
C GLN A 292 -1.92 37.64 -4.56
N LYS A 293 -1.80 38.45 -5.63
CA LYS A 293 -0.78 38.28 -6.69
C LYS A 293 0.66 38.31 -6.15
N ASN A 294 0.96 39.23 -5.23
CA ASN A 294 2.31 39.36 -4.64
C ASN A 294 2.70 38.10 -3.85
N VAL A 295 1.76 37.57 -3.08
CA VAL A 295 1.91 36.31 -2.34
C VAL A 295 2.15 35.14 -3.28
N ALA A 296 1.32 35.01 -4.31
CA ALA A 296 1.44 33.92 -5.28
C ALA A 296 2.80 33.96 -5.99
N SER A 297 3.27 35.14 -6.40
CA SER A 297 4.60 35.32 -6.98
C SER A 297 5.72 34.92 -6.02
N LYS A 298 5.64 35.32 -4.75
CA LYS A 298 6.63 34.98 -3.72
C LYS A 298 6.66 33.47 -3.44
N LEU A 299 5.50 32.84 -3.31
CA LEU A 299 5.38 31.39 -3.14
C LEU A 299 5.96 30.63 -4.34
N LEU A 300 5.69 31.08 -5.57
CA LEU A 300 6.27 30.50 -6.79
C LEU A 300 7.79 30.63 -6.84
N GLU A 301 8.34 31.77 -6.42
CA GLU A 301 9.79 31.97 -6.35
C GLU A 301 10.43 31.02 -5.34
N MET A 302 9.85 30.89 -4.15
CA MET A 302 10.32 29.95 -3.12
C MET A 302 10.30 28.50 -3.65
N LEU A 303 9.20 28.07 -4.27
CA LEU A 303 9.08 26.71 -4.83
C LEU A 303 10.13 26.43 -5.91
N LYS A 304 10.44 27.41 -6.78
CA LYS A 304 11.49 27.27 -7.80
C LYS A 304 12.88 27.08 -7.22
N ARG A 305 13.18 27.69 -6.07
CA ARG A 305 14.49 27.55 -5.39
C ARG A 305 14.75 26.12 -4.92
N PHE A 306 13.70 25.34 -4.67
CA PHE A 306 13.78 23.96 -4.19
C PHE A 306 13.68 22.90 -5.29
N GLN A 307 13.56 23.28 -6.55
CA GLN A 307 13.50 22.39 -7.72
C GLN A 307 14.84 22.29 -8.48
N LYS A 308 15.92 22.87 -7.95
CA LYS A 308 17.29 22.77 -8.46
C LYS A 308 18.12 21.89 -7.53
#